data_AF-A0A388NNA3-F1
#
_entry.id   AF-A0A388NNA3-F1
#
_cell.length_a   1.000
_cell.length_b   1.000
_cell.length_c   1.000
_cell.angle_alpha   90.00
_cell.angle_beta   90.00
_cell.angle_gamma   90.00
#
_symmetry.space_group_name_H-M   'P 1'
#
loop_
_entity.id
_entity.type
_entity.pdbx_description
1 polymer ?
#
loop_
_entity_poly.entity_id
_entity_poly.type
_entity_poly.pdbx_seq_one_letter_code
_entity_poly.pdbx_strand_id
1 'polypeptide(L)' 'MVRLAKQAVADGYKLIKLKCGGSLEDDKRRLRLAREAVGPGIKISIDANQVWDVDQAIEWIKKLAM' A
#
# COMPACT_ATOMS: atom_id res chain seq x y z
N MET A 1 3.33 -9.89 5.45
CA MET A 1 2.41 -9.01 4.69
C MET A 1 1.67 -9.79 3.59
N VAL A 2 2.34 -10.30 2.55
CA VAL A 2 1.71 -10.98 1.39
C VAL A 2 0.71 -12.07 1.78
N ARG A 3 1.08 -12.98 2.70
CA ARG A 3 0.18 -14.04 3.18
C ARG A 3 -1.13 -13.48 3.75
N LEU A 4 -1.05 -12.42 4.56
CA LEU A 4 -2.23 -11.79 5.17
C LEU A 4 -3.08 -11.04 4.15
N ALA A 5 -2.46 -10.42 3.15
CA ALA A 5 -3.18 -9.79 2.04
C ALA A 5 -3.99 -10.82 1.24
N LYS A 6 -3.39 -11.98 0.91
CA LYS A 6 -4.08 -13.09 0.26
C LYS A 6 -5.22 -13.64 1.12
N GLN A 7 -4.98 -13.83 2.42
CA GLN A 7 -6.00 -14.29 3.35
C GLN A 7 -7.19 -13.32 3.41
N ALA A 8 -6.94 -12.02 3.55
CA ALA A 8 -8.02 -11.03 3.58
C ALA A 8 -8.88 -11.07 2.31
N VAL A 9 -8.28 -11.24 1.13
CA VAL A 9 -9.06 -11.38 -0.11
C VAL A 9 -9.86 -12.69 -0.13
N ALA A 10 -9.26 -13.79 0.33
CA ALA A 10 -9.96 -15.07 0.47
C ALA A 10 -11.14 -14.99 1.46
N ASP A 11 -11.01 -14.19 2.51
CA ASP A 11 -12.06 -13.91 3.51
C ASP A 11 -13.14 -12.95 2.97
N GLY A 12 -13.04 -12.50 1.71
CA GLY A 12 -14.06 -11.71 1.03
C GLY A 12 -13.84 -10.20 1.03
N TYR A 13 -12.78 -9.70 1.68
CA TYR A 13 -12.48 -8.26 1.68
C TYR A 13 -12.12 -7.76 0.27
N LYS A 14 -12.73 -6.64 -0.13
CA LYS A 14 -12.49 -6.00 -1.45
C LYS A 14 -11.52 -4.82 -1.40
N LEU A 15 -11.08 -4.45 -0.20
CA LEU A 15 -10.10 -3.40 0.05
C LEU A 15 -9.15 -3.84 1.16
N ILE A 16 -7.86 -3.62 0.95
CA ILE A 16 -6.83 -3.75 1.99
C ILE A 16 -6.12 -2.41 2.21
N LYS A 17 -5.56 -2.21 3.41
CA LYS A 17 -4.81 -1.00 3.77
C LYS A 17 -3.39 -1.35 4.21
N LEU A 18 -2.41 -0.74 3.57
CA LEU A 18 -1.00 -0.86 3.92
C LEU A 18 -0.54 0.35 4.73
N LYS A 19 0.16 0.10 5.82
CA LYS A 19 0.91 1.15 6.52
C LYS A 19 2.15 1.52 5.71
N CYS A 20 2.42 2.81 5.59
CA CYS A 20 3.54 3.39 4.83
C CYS A 20 4.22 4.53 5.61
N GLY A 21 5.24 5.15 5.01
CA GLY A 21 5.83 6.41 5.47
C GLY A 21 7.17 6.30 6.18
N GLY A 22 7.70 5.09 6.39
CA GLY A 22 9.05 4.89 6.96
C GLY A 22 10.17 4.95 5.92
N SER A 23 9.96 4.34 4.75
CA SER A 23 10.93 4.31 3.65
C SER A 23 10.20 4.20 2.32
N LEU A 24 10.44 5.14 1.42
CA LEU A 24 9.76 5.19 0.13
C LEU A 24 10.04 3.93 -0.70
N GLU A 25 11.26 3.42 -0.66
CA GLU A 25 11.65 2.22 -1.41
C GLU A 25 10.97 0.96 -0.84
N ASP A 26 10.85 0.87 0.49
CA ASP A 26 10.07 -0.20 1.11
C ASP A 26 8.58 -0.09 0.81
N ASP A 27 8.03 1.13 0.77
CA ASP A 27 6.63 1.35 0.42
C ASP A 27 6.34 0.93 -1.02
N LYS A 28 7.19 1.33 -1.98
CA LYS A 28 7.10 0.88 -3.39
C LYS A 28 7.17 -0.64 -3.49
N ARG A 29 8.16 -1.25 -2.83
CA ARG A 29 8.35 -2.71 -2.83
C ARG A 29 7.13 -3.44 -2.24
N ARG A 30 6.62 -2.96 -1.10
CA ARG A 30 5.46 -3.56 -0.42
C ARG A 30 4.18 -3.38 -1.22
N LEU A 31 3.97 -2.23 -1.85
CA LEU A 31 2.82 -1.99 -2.72
C LEU A 31 2.82 -2.91 -3.94
N ARG A 32 3.98 -3.06 -4.59
CA ARG A 32 4.15 -3.99 -5.71
C ARG A 32 3.80 -5.42 -5.31
N LEU A 33 4.41 -5.92 -4.23
CA LEU A 33 4.15 -7.26 -3.70
C LEU A 33 2.69 -7.45 -3.29
N ALA A 34 2.05 -6.43 -2.70
CA ALA A 34 0.63 -6.49 -2.37
C ALA A 34 -0.23 -6.58 -3.63
N ARG A 35 0.02 -5.73 -4.64
CA ARG A 35 -0.70 -5.73 -5.92
C ARG A 35 -0.57 -7.08 -6.64
N GLU A 36 0.63 -7.62 -6.74
CA GLU A 36 0.89 -8.95 -7.31
C GLU A 36 0.13 -10.05 -6.55
N ALA A 37 0.06 -9.94 -5.23
CA ALA A 37 -0.60 -10.93 -4.40
C ALA A 37 -2.13 -10.93 -4.48
N VAL A 38 -2.76 -9.76 -4.66
CA VAL A 38 -4.22 -9.61 -4.61
C VAL A 38 -4.87 -9.41 -5.98
N GLY A 39 -4.07 -9.24 -7.04
CA GLY A 39 -4.55 -8.99 -8.40
C GLY A 39 -5.12 -7.57 -8.59
N PRO A 40 -5.45 -7.17 -9.83
CA PRO A 40 -5.86 -5.80 -10.15
C PRO A 40 -7.24 -5.40 -9.61
N GLY A 41 -8.13 -6.37 -9.34
CA GLY A 41 -9.52 -6.12 -8.93
C GLY A 41 -9.71 -5.73 -7.45
N ILE A 42 -8.68 -5.83 -6.62
CA ILE A 42 -8.74 -5.48 -5.20
C ILE A 42 -8.23 -4.05 -4.99
N LYS A 43 -8.98 -3.25 -4.23
CA LYS A 43 -8.57 -1.89 -3.88
C LYS A 43 -7.44 -1.93 -2.84
N ILE A 44 -6.42 -1.12 -3.03
CA ILE A 44 -5.31 -0.97 -2.08
C ILE A 44 -5.28 0.49 -1.64
N SER A 45 -5.38 0.71 -0.34
CA SER A 45 -5.18 2.02 0.29
C SER A 45 -3.85 2.03 1.05
N ILE A 46 -3.29 3.21 1.26
CA ILE A 46 -2.11 3.43 2.10
C ILE A 46 -2.43 4.39 3.24
N ASP A 47 -1.70 4.27 4.35
CA ASP A 47 -1.90 5.06 5.55
C ASP A 47 -0.55 5.35 6.21
N ALA A 48 -0.15 6.61 6.15
CA ALA A 48 1.13 7.10 6.61
C ALA A 48 1.16 7.46 8.09
N ASN A 49 0.03 7.38 8.82
CA ASN A 49 -0.01 7.70 10.25
C ASN A 49 0.60 9.08 10.62
N GLN A 50 0.33 10.11 9.81
CA GLN A 50 0.73 11.50 10.07
C GLN A 50 2.25 11.76 10.05
N VAL A 51 3.06 10.85 9.51
CA VAL A 51 4.52 10.97 9.56
C VAL A 51 5.12 11.92 8.52
N TRP A 52 4.31 12.52 7.63
CA TRP A 52 4.79 13.40 6.57
C TRP A 52 4.34 14.85 6.77
N ASP A 53 5.23 15.78 6.48
CA ASP A 53 4.88 17.16 6.17
C ASP A 53 4.25 17.28 4.78
N VAL A 54 3.68 18.46 4.46
CA VAL A 54 2.91 18.70 3.23
C VAL A 54 3.69 18.35 1.96
N ASP A 55 4.91 18.89 1.79
CA ASP A 55 5.72 18.66 0.59
C ASP A 55 6.17 17.21 0.45
N GLN A 56 6.54 16.59 1.58
CA GLN A 56 6.90 15.18 1.62
C GLN A 56 5.72 14.30 1.22
N ALA A 57 4.51 14.58 1.72
CA ALA A 57 3.32 13.83 1.35
C ALA A 57 3.02 13.94 -0.15
N ILE A 58 3.14 15.13 -0.73
CA ILE A 58 2.94 15.35 -2.17
C ILE A 58 3.95 14.54 -2.98
N GLU A 59 5.24 14.60 -2.62
CA GLU A 59 6.29 13.87 -3.32
C GLU A 59 6.10 12.35 -3.19
N TRP A 60 5.74 11.87 -1.99
CA TRP A 60 5.55 10.45 -1.72
C TRP A 60 4.41 9.88 -2.57
N ILE A 61 3.25 10.56 -2.61
CA ILE A 61 2.10 10.12 -3.40
C ILE A 61 2.43 10.11 -4.89
N LYS A 62 3.12 11.13 -5.42
CA LYS A 62 3.56 11.15 -6.83
C LYS A 62 4.44 9.96 -7.19
N LYS A 63 5.30 9.52 -6.27
CA LYS A 63 6.20 8.38 -6.49
C LYS A 63 5.55 7.01 -6.27
N LEU A 64 4.39 6.96 -5.61
CA LEU A 64 3.61 5.73 -5.39
C LEU A 64 2.45 5.57 -6.37
N ALA A 65 1.98 6.66 -6.98
CA ALA A 65 1.01 6.60 -8.06
C ALA A 65 1.62 5.84 -9.26
N MET A 66 0.97 4.73 -9.63
CA MET A 66 1.29 3.91 -10.80
C MET A 66 0.17 4.00 -11.81
#